data_AF-A0A5J6PYX1-F1
#
_entry.id   AF-A0A5J6PYX1-F1
#
_cell.length_a   1.000
_cell.length_b   1.000
_cell.length_c   1.000
_cell.angle_alpha   90.00
_cell.angle_beta   90.00
_cell.angle_gamma   90.00
#
_symmetry.space_group_name_H-M   'P 1'
#
loop_
_entity.id
_entity.type
_entity.pdbx_description
1 polymer ?
#
loop_
_entity_poly.entity_id
_entity_poly.type
_entity_poly.pdbx_seq_one_letter_code
_entity_poly.pdbx_strand_id
1 'polypeptide(L)'
;MQFILLDRGEKLPIDAKNLVCLAIDRWNDYSFVTMFYMTVFDEEGQESHIGNIKIGFEKQTIDISTYQKIQEIFSGKIFDRLPETFFSLGQDVDFYIEIWKLPNHIKRFILENLNDVVYKPELVNKFNNEPVFETSLMRDLREQTIKDQFSRILEDKSPLSEFHFYFIRTEQEENMGKINLEFNVVPNSMPSSNIHAIIGRNGVGKTTLLNGMIKSFIDKSDDKEGAFYQKHFGFSKGVKKISDDYFSYLIAVSFSIFDPFIPNQENLQYYWYIGLKESNEKLKEPQAYFKDDFWQSFSKCKSFSAKKERWLNAIRALESDNNFAEMQLSNLMNNDFNEEKILKSIKRMSSGHASVLLIITQLVARVEEKTLVLLDEPEIHLHPPLLSAFIRALSELLDNRNGIAIIATHSPVVLQEIPKSCVWKIERTGRRTDPFRPKIETFGENVGVLTREVFGLEVMKSGFHRILTKKVEEGGSYDEIVSEFQEQLGSEAKILLRTLIKLRDNQNNG
;
A
#
# COMPACT_ATOMS: atom_id res chain seq x y z
N MET A 1 30.24 -24.67 8.21
CA MET A 1 29.72 -23.56 7.39
C MET A 1 30.52 -22.32 7.74
N GLN A 2 30.79 -21.43 6.78
CA GLN A 2 31.57 -20.19 7.00
C GLN A 2 30.88 -19.01 6.32
N PHE A 3 31.26 -17.79 6.73
CA PHE A 3 30.84 -16.55 6.08
C PHE A 3 31.97 -16.01 5.19
N ILE A 4 31.60 -15.43 4.04
CA ILE A 4 32.50 -14.70 3.16
C ILE A 4 31.91 -13.34 2.79
N LEU A 5 32.73 -12.29 2.88
CA LEU A 5 32.43 -10.96 2.36
C LEU A 5 32.73 -10.91 0.87
N LEU A 6 31.79 -10.41 0.08
CA LEU A 6 31.97 -10.17 -1.35
C LEU A 6 31.91 -8.67 -1.64
N ASP A 7 32.79 -8.20 -2.52
CA ASP A 7 32.73 -6.83 -3.01
C ASP A 7 31.49 -6.61 -3.87
N ARG A 8 31.06 -5.35 -3.99
CA ARG A 8 29.88 -5.00 -4.78
C ARG A 8 30.07 -5.42 -6.24
N GLY A 9 29.24 -6.35 -6.71
CA GLY A 9 29.30 -6.88 -8.08
C GLY A 9 30.31 -8.01 -8.29
N GLU A 10 30.99 -8.45 -7.22
CA GLU A 10 31.76 -9.70 -7.25
C GLU A 10 30.82 -10.88 -7.49
N LYS A 11 31.21 -11.79 -8.39
CA LYS A 11 30.38 -12.97 -8.71
C LYS A 11 30.37 -13.92 -7.52
N LEU A 12 29.24 -14.58 -7.32
CA LEU A 12 29.14 -15.66 -6.35
C LEU A 12 30.11 -16.80 -6.72
N PRO A 13 30.71 -17.49 -5.73
CA PRO A 13 31.61 -18.60 -6.00
C PRO A 13 30.86 -19.76 -6.70
N ILE A 14 31.51 -20.40 -7.67
CA ILE A 14 30.96 -21.54 -8.40
C ILE A 14 31.12 -22.79 -7.54
N ASP A 15 30.10 -23.65 -7.51
CA ASP A 15 30.06 -24.92 -6.75
C ASP A 15 30.33 -24.77 -5.24
N ALA A 16 29.97 -23.62 -4.66
CA ALA A 16 30.04 -23.40 -3.22
C ALA A 16 29.12 -24.35 -2.46
N LYS A 17 29.59 -24.83 -1.32
CA LYS A 17 28.82 -25.65 -0.37
C LYS A 17 29.09 -25.18 1.04
N ASN A 18 28.08 -25.22 1.89
CA ASN A 18 28.17 -24.80 3.28
C ASN A 18 28.78 -23.40 3.45
N LEU A 19 28.31 -22.45 2.65
CA LEU A 19 28.87 -21.10 2.56
C LEU A 19 27.78 -20.04 2.64
N VAL A 20 28.02 -19.00 3.43
CA VAL A 20 27.16 -17.82 3.51
C VAL A 20 27.90 -16.63 2.92
N CYS A 21 27.40 -16.11 1.81
CA CYS A 21 27.95 -14.95 1.13
C CYS A 21 27.24 -13.68 1.60
N LEU A 22 28.01 -12.69 2.05
CA LEU A 22 27.55 -11.35 2.40
C LEU A 22 28.14 -10.36 1.40
N ALA A 23 27.37 -10.04 0.36
CA ALA A 23 27.77 -9.07 -0.64
C ALA A 23 27.55 -7.65 -0.11
N ILE A 24 28.59 -6.81 -0.17
CA ILE A 24 28.55 -5.44 0.33
C ILE A 24 27.61 -4.61 -0.55
N ASP A 25 26.53 -4.10 0.06
CA ASP A 25 25.73 -3.05 -0.54
C ASP A 25 26.22 -1.73 0.03
N ARG A 26 26.79 -0.86 -0.81
CA ARG A 26 27.29 0.46 -0.40
C ARG A 26 26.16 1.45 -0.10
N TRP A 27 24.95 0.97 0.18
CA TRP A 27 23.86 1.78 0.69
C TRP A 27 24.31 2.50 1.96
N ASN A 28 24.03 3.80 1.97
CA ASN A 28 24.49 4.71 2.99
C ASN A 28 23.25 5.27 3.71
N ASP A 29 23.11 4.91 4.98
CA ASP A 29 22.10 5.44 5.89
C ASP A 29 22.72 6.52 6.78
N TYR A 30 22.56 7.79 6.41
CA TYR A 30 23.11 8.93 7.16
C TYR A 30 24.61 8.76 7.50
N SER A 31 25.38 8.37 6.50
CA SER A 31 26.81 8.04 6.52
C SER A 31 27.19 6.70 7.12
N PHE A 32 26.25 5.93 7.70
CA PHE A 32 26.51 4.55 8.10
C PHE A 32 26.42 3.60 6.89
N VAL A 33 27.44 2.77 6.72
CA VAL A 33 27.49 1.71 5.69
C VAL A 33 27.48 0.35 6.39
N THR A 34 26.28 -0.21 6.51
CA THR A 34 25.96 -1.41 7.31
C THR A 34 25.25 -2.49 6.50
N MET A 35 24.89 -2.21 5.24
CA MET A 35 24.03 -3.08 4.43
C MET A 35 24.80 -4.18 3.70
N PHE A 36 24.25 -5.38 3.74
CA PHE A 36 24.71 -6.54 2.99
C PHE A 36 23.54 -7.23 2.31
N TYR A 37 23.82 -7.91 1.21
CA TYR A 37 22.92 -8.87 0.60
C TYR A 37 23.41 -10.28 0.88
N MET A 38 22.56 -11.11 1.48
CA MET A 38 22.91 -12.46 1.92
C MET A 38 22.44 -13.52 0.92
N THR A 39 23.35 -14.41 0.54
CA THR A 39 23.08 -15.62 -0.24
C THR A 39 23.69 -16.82 0.48
N VAL A 40 22.97 -17.94 0.55
CA VAL A 40 23.38 -19.14 1.28
C VAL A 40 23.50 -20.30 0.29
N PHE A 41 24.59 -21.05 0.42
CA PHE A 41 24.80 -22.34 -0.25
C PHE A 41 24.78 -23.44 0.80
N ASP A 42 23.85 -24.38 0.66
CA ASP A 42 23.69 -25.50 1.60
C ASP A 42 24.71 -26.63 1.40
N GLU A 43 24.47 -27.79 2.01
CA GLU A 43 25.33 -28.98 1.90
C GLU A 43 25.36 -29.57 0.48
N GLU A 44 24.27 -29.41 -0.27
CA GLU A 44 24.15 -29.90 -1.64
C GLU A 44 24.71 -28.89 -2.66
N GLY A 45 24.88 -27.64 -2.24
CA GLY A 45 25.27 -26.51 -3.07
C GLY A 45 24.07 -25.77 -3.66
N GLN A 46 22.86 -26.03 -3.14
CA GLN A 46 21.67 -25.29 -3.52
C GLN A 46 21.78 -23.85 -3.04
N GLU A 47 21.61 -22.93 -3.99
CA GLU A 47 21.66 -21.49 -3.75
C GLU A 47 20.31 -20.99 -3.24
N SER A 48 20.33 -20.25 -2.14
CA SER A 48 19.17 -19.57 -1.56
C SER A 48 19.48 -18.08 -1.36
N HIS A 49 18.73 -17.24 -2.07
CA HIS A 49 18.80 -15.78 -1.96
C HIS A 49 17.97 -15.31 -0.77
N ILE A 50 18.63 -14.95 0.34
CA ILE A 50 17.91 -14.63 1.58
C ILE A 50 17.43 -13.19 1.62
N GLY A 51 18.24 -12.25 1.13
CA GLY A 51 17.84 -10.84 1.07
C GLY A 51 18.78 -9.90 1.83
N ASN A 52 18.26 -8.72 2.13
CA ASN A 52 19.03 -7.62 2.72
C ASN A 52 19.10 -7.74 4.25
N ILE A 53 20.31 -7.64 4.79
CA ILE A 53 20.61 -7.62 6.23
C ILE A 53 21.50 -6.42 6.54
N LYS A 54 21.24 -5.74 7.65
CA LYS A 54 22.17 -4.74 8.18
C LYS A 54 22.95 -5.33 9.34
N ILE A 55 24.24 -5.02 9.38
CA ILE A 55 25.16 -5.43 10.44
C ILE A 55 25.83 -4.17 10.97
N GLY A 56 25.72 -3.96 12.28
CA GLY A 56 26.36 -2.86 13.00
C GLY A 56 27.31 -3.39 14.09
N PHE A 57 28.09 -2.49 14.68
CA PHE A 57 28.91 -2.80 15.85
C PHE A 57 28.87 -1.69 16.90
N GLU A 58 29.16 -2.07 18.14
CA GLU A 58 29.20 -1.17 19.30
C GLU A 58 30.15 0.02 19.07
N LYS A 59 29.69 1.24 19.36
CA LYS A 59 30.43 2.50 19.18
C LYS A 59 30.87 2.77 17.74
N GLN A 60 30.15 2.23 16.76
CA GLN A 60 30.41 2.52 15.35
C GLN A 60 30.22 4.01 15.07
N THR A 61 31.23 4.62 14.44
CA THR A 61 31.13 5.97 13.87
C THR A 61 30.88 5.89 12.37
N ILE A 62 30.54 7.03 11.75
CA ILE A 62 30.32 7.15 10.30
C ILE A 62 31.61 6.99 9.48
N ASP A 63 32.78 7.03 10.12
CA ASP A 63 34.09 6.94 9.45
C ASP A 63 34.48 5.51 9.09
N ILE A 64 33.91 4.53 9.80
CA ILE A 64 34.26 3.12 9.66
C ILE A 64 33.01 2.33 9.27
N SER A 65 33.03 1.82 8.04
CA SER A 65 32.00 0.91 7.56
C SER A 65 32.11 -0.47 8.21
N THR A 66 30.98 -1.19 8.30
CA THR A 66 30.95 -2.51 8.95
C THR A 66 31.88 -3.50 8.27
N TYR A 67 31.92 -3.52 6.93
CA TYR A 67 32.78 -4.45 6.19
C TYR A 67 34.28 -4.20 6.44
N GLN A 68 34.69 -2.93 6.57
CA GLN A 68 36.08 -2.58 6.93
C GLN A 68 36.44 -3.12 8.31
N LYS A 69 35.55 -2.96 9.28
CA LYS A 69 35.77 -3.46 10.65
C LYS A 69 35.88 -4.98 10.69
N ILE A 70 35.04 -5.69 9.93
CA ILE A 70 35.12 -7.15 9.81
C ILE A 70 36.46 -7.57 9.18
N GLN A 71 36.86 -6.93 8.08
CA GLN A 71 38.13 -7.23 7.40
C GLN A 71 39.35 -6.98 8.28
N GLU A 72 39.33 -5.92 9.09
CA GLU A 72 40.36 -5.60 10.07
C GLU A 72 40.49 -6.71 11.14
N ILE A 73 39.37 -7.15 11.72
CA ILE A 73 39.34 -8.13 12.81
C ILE A 73 39.81 -9.50 12.35
N PHE A 74 39.34 -9.96 11.18
CA PHE A 74 39.64 -11.30 10.67
C PHE A 74 40.84 -11.35 9.72
N SER A 75 41.48 -10.20 9.44
CA SER A 75 42.58 -10.09 8.48
C SER A 75 42.24 -10.69 7.10
N GLY A 76 40.98 -10.56 6.66
CA GLY A 76 40.49 -11.20 5.45
C GLY A 76 38.99 -11.03 5.24
N LYS A 77 38.46 -11.71 4.21
CA LYS A 77 37.02 -11.70 3.85
C LYS A 77 36.24 -12.85 4.48
N ILE A 78 36.90 -13.83 5.09
CA ILE A 78 36.27 -15.07 5.59
C ILE A 78 36.26 -15.07 7.11
N PHE A 79 35.15 -15.49 7.70
CA PHE A 79 35.01 -15.62 9.15
C PHE A 79 33.96 -16.67 9.53
N ASP A 80 34.04 -17.20 10.75
CA ASP A 80 33.09 -18.20 11.25
C ASP A 80 31.99 -17.59 12.14
N ARG A 81 32.32 -16.54 12.90
CA ARG A 81 31.41 -15.88 13.85
C ARG A 81 31.79 -14.43 14.08
N LEU A 82 30.81 -13.53 14.11
CA LEU A 82 31.03 -12.14 14.51
C LEU A 82 31.20 -12.01 16.03
N PRO A 83 32.09 -11.12 16.52
CA PRO A 83 32.24 -10.83 17.95
C PRO A 83 30.93 -10.33 18.58
N GLU A 84 30.76 -10.48 19.89
CA GLU A 84 29.55 -10.06 20.63
C GLU A 84 29.31 -8.54 20.67
N THR A 85 30.25 -7.76 20.14
CA THR A 85 30.12 -6.33 19.90
C THR A 85 29.38 -6.01 18.60
N PHE A 86 29.15 -7.01 17.73
CA PHE A 86 28.37 -6.88 16.51
C PHE A 86 26.94 -7.36 16.73
N PHE A 87 26.03 -6.81 15.93
CA PHE A 87 24.63 -7.19 15.90
C PHE A 87 24.09 -7.06 14.47
N SER A 88 23.09 -7.86 14.14
CA SER A 88 22.47 -7.84 12.82
C SER A 88 20.95 -7.80 12.87
N LEU A 89 20.35 -7.29 11.80
CA LEU A 89 18.91 -7.21 11.65
C LEU A 89 18.53 -7.34 10.17
N GLY A 90 17.76 -8.38 9.84
CA GLY A 90 17.07 -8.51 8.56
C GLY A 90 16.16 -7.30 8.30
N GLN A 91 16.15 -6.81 7.06
CA GLN A 91 15.53 -5.52 6.72
C GLN A 91 14.11 -5.63 6.16
N ASP A 92 13.55 -6.85 6.10
CA ASP A 92 12.19 -7.11 5.62
C ASP A 92 11.71 -8.46 6.21
N VAL A 93 10.38 -8.64 6.31
CA VAL A 93 9.72 -9.91 6.63
C VAL A 93 10.21 -11.05 5.73
N ASP A 94 10.39 -10.78 4.43
CA ASP A 94 10.82 -11.78 3.46
C ASP A 94 12.18 -12.39 3.83
N PHE A 95 13.08 -11.61 4.43
CA PHE A 95 14.37 -12.11 4.92
C PHE A 95 14.18 -13.25 5.94
N TYR A 96 13.28 -13.07 6.90
CA TYR A 96 13.03 -14.08 7.93
C TYR A 96 12.23 -15.26 7.39
N ILE A 97 11.37 -15.06 6.39
CA ILE A 97 10.71 -16.15 5.67
C ILE A 97 11.73 -17.01 4.93
N GLU A 98 12.66 -16.41 4.20
CA GLU A 98 13.71 -17.15 3.48
C GLU A 98 14.67 -17.85 4.47
N ILE A 99 15.05 -17.20 5.57
CA ILE A 99 15.78 -17.86 6.66
C ILE A 99 15.02 -19.07 7.23
N TRP A 100 13.70 -18.93 7.41
CA TRP A 100 12.87 -19.99 7.97
C TRP A 100 12.77 -21.21 7.05
N LYS A 101 12.81 -21.02 5.72
CA LYS A 101 12.82 -22.12 4.74
C LYS A 101 14.10 -22.96 4.78
N LEU A 102 15.20 -22.43 5.32
CA LEU A 102 16.47 -23.15 5.41
C LEU A 102 16.41 -24.30 6.43
N PRO A 103 17.25 -25.35 6.27
CA PRO A 103 17.43 -26.37 7.30
C PRO A 103 17.73 -25.76 8.68
N ASN A 104 17.11 -26.33 9.72
CA ASN A 104 17.17 -25.78 11.09
C ASN A 104 18.59 -25.51 11.61
N HIS A 105 19.57 -26.36 11.24
CA HIS A 105 20.95 -26.17 11.66
C HIS A 105 21.62 -24.98 10.95
N ILE A 106 21.31 -24.74 9.67
CA ILE A 106 21.78 -23.57 8.89
C ILE A 106 21.15 -22.29 9.44
N LYS A 107 19.82 -22.29 9.67
CA LYS A 107 19.09 -21.17 10.27
C LYS A 107 19.74 -20.73 11.59
N ARG A 108 19.94 -21.68 12.51
CA ARG A 108 20.58 -21.40 13.82
C ARG A 108 22.01 -20.90 13.65
N PHE A 109 22.80 -21.54 12.78
CA PHE A 109 24.16 -21.11 12.50
C PHE A 109 24.20 -19.64 12.05
N ILE A 110 23.36 -19.22 11.10
CA ILE A 110 23.34 -17.86 10.57
C ILE A 110 22.95 -16.86 11.67
N LEU A 111 21.78 -17.05 12.29
CA LEU A 111 21.23 -16.11 13.26
C LEU A 111 22.10 -15.97 14.51
N GLU A 112 22.68 -17.09 14.98
CA GLU A 112 23.53 -17.09 16.17
C GLU A 112 24.89 -16.46 15.92
N ASN A 113 25.53 -16.73 14.77
CA ASN A 113 26.89 -16.28 14.48
C ASN A 113 26.94 -14.86 13.88
N LEU A 114 25.82 -14.35 13.36
CA LEU A 114 25.68 -12.93 12.99
C LEU A 114 25.09 -12.05 14.11
N ASN A 115 24.81 -12.63 15.29
CA ASN A 115 24.18 -11.93 16.42
C ASN A 115 22.88 -11.21 16.02
N ASP A 116 21.97 -11.95 15.39
CA ASP A 116 20.68 -11.41 14.95
C ASP A 116 19.80 -11.01 16.14
N VAL A 117 19.28 -9.79 16.11
CA VAL A 117 18.54 -9.20 17.25
C VAL A 117 17.12 -9.75 17.40
N VAL A 118 16.54 -10.37 16.37
CA VAL A 118 15.25 -11.07 16.50
C VAL A 118 15.47 -12.42 17.18
N TYR A 119 16.54 -13.13 16.81
CA TYR A 119 16.90 -14.40 17.42
C TYR A 119 17.45 -14.27 18.85
N LYS A 120 18.13 -13.15 19.15
CA LYS A 120 18.67 -12.79 20.47
C LYS A 120 18.06 -11.48 20.97
N PRO A 121 16.81 -11.48 21.48
CA PRO A 121 16.08 -10.26 21.88
C PRO A 121 16.81 -9.43 22.94
N GLU A 122 17.67 -10.03 23.75
CA GLU A 122 18.52 -9.35 24.73
C GLU A 122 19.45 -8.31 24.09
N LEU A 123 19.83 -8.48 22.82
CA LEU A 123 20.68 -7.55 22.09
C LEU A 123 19.96 -6.24 21.75
N VAL A 124 18.64 -6.25 21.60
CA VAL A 124 17.85 -5.02 21.40
C VAL A 124 18.06 -4.08 22.58
N ASN A 125 17.92 -4.59 23.81
CA ASN A 125 18.12 -3.78 25.01
C ASN A 125 19.58 -3.34 25.19
N LYS A 126 20.54 -4.15 24.73
CA LYS A 126 21.98 -3.84 24.80
C LYS A 126 22.35 -2.69 23.87
N PHE A 127 21.83 -2.68 22.64
CA PHE A 127 22.27 -1.77 21.58
C PHE A 127 21.26 -0.68 21.20
N ASN A 128 20.09 -0.61 21.83
CA ASN A 128 19.10 0.46 21.61
C ASN A 128 19.71 1.87 21.60
N ASN A 129 20.64 2.14 22.53
CA ASN A 129 21.28 3.45 22.67
C ASN A 129 22.42 3.71 21.66
N GLU A 130 22.78 2.75 20.81
CA GLU A 130 23.82 2.93 19.80
C GLU A 130 23.28 3.75 18.61
N PRO A 131 23.92 4.86 18.21
CA PRO A 131 23.46 5.67 17.09
C PRO A 131 23.29 4.87 15.80
N VAL A 132 24.17 3.92 15.52
CA VAL A 132 24.06 3.06 14.31
C VAL A 132 22.84 2.13 14.36
N PHE A 133 22.42 1.69 15.55
CA PHE A 133 21.25 0.83 15.70
C PHE A 133 19.99 1.62 15.36
N GLU A 134 19.82 2.81 15.94
CA GLU A 134 18.67 3.69 15.70
C GLU A 134 18.65 4.25 14.27
N THR A 135 19.76 4.87 13.84
CA THR A 135 19.80 5.64 12.58
C THR A 135 19.94 4.78 11.32
N SER A 136 20.50 3.57 11.45
CA SER A 136 20.71 2.68 10.32
C SER A 136 19.83 1.44 10.42
N LEU A 137 19.99 0.57 11.43
CA LEU A 137 19.30 -0.72 11.47
C LEU A 137 17.78 -0.58 11.62
N MET A 138 17.34 0.32 12.49
CA MET A 138 15.93 0.59 12.81
C MET A 138 15.28 1.65 11.92
N ARG A 139 16.03 2.25 10.99
CA ARG A 139 15.60 3.44 10.23
C ARG A 139 14.19 3.35 9.64
N ASP A 140 13.86 2.21 9.02
CA ASP A 140 12.59 1.98 8.35
C ASP A 140 11.74 0.91 9.10
N LEU A 141 12.07 0.58 10.36
CA LEU A 141 11.45 -0.51 11.14
C LEU A 141 10.94 -0.04 12.51
N ARG A 142 9.84 -0.63 12.97
CA ARG A 142 9.34 -0.47 14.34
C ARG A 142 9.94 -1.54 15.25
N GLU A 143 10.13 -1.20 16.53
CA GLU A 143 10.53 -2.19 17.54
C GLU A 143 9.52 -3.34 17.64
N GLN A 144 8.23 -3.05 17.48
CA GLN A 144 7.19 -4.08 17.50
C GLN A 144 7.26 -5.02 16.28
N THR A 145 7.73 -4.55 15.13
CA THR A 145 7.96 -5.42 13.95
C THR A 145 8.98 -6.50 14.28
N ILE A 146 10.04 -6.16 15.02
CA ILE A 146 11.03 -7.13 15.52
C ILE A 146 10.38 -8.08 16.53
N LYS A 147 9.71 -7.51 17.54
CA LYS A 147 9.17 -8.25 18.68
C LYS A 147 8.02 -9.19 18.34
N ASP A 148 7.21 -8.85 17.34
CA ASP A 148 6.03 -9.62 16.96
C ASP A 148 6.15 -10.26 15.58
N GLN A 149 6.42 -9.48 14.53
CA GLN A 149 6.31 -9.99 13.16
C GLN A 149 7.48 -10.93 12.84
N PHE A 150 8.72 -10.44 12.99
CA PHE A 150 9.90 -11.24 12.69
C PHE A 150 10.04 -12.43 13.66
N SER A 151 9.79 -12.21 14.95
CA SER A 151 9.84 -13.27 15.97
C SER A 151 8.84 -14.39 15.69
N ARG A 152 7.58 -14.06 15.32
CA ARG A 152 6.54 -15.05 14.99
C ARG A 152 6.95 -15.97 13.85
N ILE A 153 7.61 -15.43 12.84
CA ILE A 153 8.09 -16.23 11.70
C ILE A 153 9.17 -17.21 12.19
N LEU A 154 10.10 -16.75 13.02
CA LEU A 154 11.13 -17.63 13.60
C LEU A 154 10.54 -18.70 14.52
N GLU A 155 9.40 -18.43 15.16
CA GLU A 155 8.61 -19.32 16.03
C GLU A 155 7.60 -20.23 15.29
N ASP A 156 7.61 -20.27 13.95
CA ASP A 156 6.71 -21.12 13.15
C ASP A 156 5.22 -20.75 13.23
N LYS A 157 4.92 -19.44 13.39
CA LYS A 157 3.55 -18.90 13.33
C LYS A 157 3.28 -18.28 11.95
N SER A 158 2.03 -18.34 11.50
CA SER A 158 1.60 -17.77 10.21
C SER A 158 2.06 -16.32 10.05
N PRO A 159 2.68 -15.96 8.90
CA PRO A 159 3.08 -14.58 8.57
C PRO A 159 1.87 -13.69 8.26
N LEU A 160 0.77 -14.28 7.77
CA LEU A 160 -0.47 -13.55 7.48
C LEU A 160 -1.35 -13.50 8.73
N SER A 161 -1.85 -12.31 9.06
CA SER A 161 -2.83 -12.09 10.13
C SER A 161 -4.12 -11.52 9.56
N GLU A 162 -5.28 -12.03 9.99
CA GLU A 162 -6.57 -11.44 9.63
C GLU A 162 -6.65 -9.96 10.06
N PHE A 163 -7.09 -9.09 9.16
CA PHE A 163 -7.50 -7.74 9.52
C PHE A 163 -8.99 -7.74 9.78
N HIS A 164 -9.37 -7.50 11.03
CA HIS A 164 -10.77 -7.29 11.36
C HIS A 164 -10.93 -6.14 12.34
N PHE A 165 -11.30 -4.97 11.81
CA PHE A 165 -11.44 -3.76 12.59
C PHE A 165 -12.67 -2.95 12.17
N TYR A 166 -13.00 -1.98 13.00
CA TYR A 166 -14.08 -1.03 12.84
C TYR A 166 -13.50 0.37 12.89
N PHE A 167 -14.01 1.27 12.06
CA PHE A 167 -13.86 2.71 12.29
C PHE A 167 -15.21 3.26 12.78
N ILE A 168 -15.21 3.82 13.99
CA ILE A 168 -16.42 4.29 14.65
C ILE A 168 -16.23 5.77 14.98
N ARG A 169 -17.16 6.61 14.49
CA ARG A 169 -17.31 8.01 14.90
C ARG A 169 -18.62 8.17 15.62
N THR A 170 -18.57 8.71 16.84
CA THR A 170 -19.77 9.06 17.60
C THR A 170 -20.40 10.32 17.04
N GLU A 171 -21.68 10.53 17.33
CA GLU A 171 -22.38 11.75 16.91
C GLU A 171 -21.73 12.98 17.55
N GLN A 172 -21.40 13.99 16.75
CA GLN A 172 -20.93 15.28 17.23
C GLN A 172 -22.09 16.28 17.23
N GLU A 173 -22.18 17.13 18.27
CA GLU A 173 -23.30 18.04 18.49
C GLU A 173 -23.54 19.03 17.33
N GLU A 174 -22.51 19.40 16.56
CA GLU A 174 -22.64 20.49 15.60
C GLU A 174 -22.74 20.11 14.11
N ASN A 175 -22.14 19.03 13.57
CA ASN A 175 -22.12 18.88 12.09
C ASN A 175 -22.01 17.48 11.48
N MET A 176 -21.77 16.41 12.25
CA MET A 176 -21.53 15.07 11.68
C MET A 176 -22.22 13.95 12.44
N GLY A 177 -23.02 13.16 11.72
CA GLY A 177 -23.69 11.98 12.24
C GLY A 177 -22.74 10.83 12.57
N LYS A 178 -23.23 9.94 13.45
CA LYS A 178 -22.57 8.68 13.84
C LYS A 178 -22.26 7.83 12.60
N ILE A 179 -21.08 7.22 12.56
CA ILE A 179 -20.71 6.24 11.53
C ILE A 179 -20.08 5.01 12.17
N ASN A 180 -20.35 3.83 11.61
CA ASN A 180 -19.72 2.58 11.99
C ASN A 180 -19.41 1.80 10.71
N LEU A 181 -18.13 1.63 10.40
CA LEU A 181 -17.65 0.94 9.21
C LEU A 181 -16.81 -0.26 9.65
N GLU A 182 -17.20 -1.44 9.18
CA GLU A 182 -16.45 -2.68 9.38
C GLU A 182 -15.53 -2.94 8.17
N PHE A 183 -14.28 -3.27 8.45
CA PHE A 183 -13.27 -3.65 7.49
C PHE A 183 -12.75 -5.03 7.84
N ASN A 184 -12.83 -5.94 6.88
CA ASN A 184 -12.42 -7.32 7.02
C ASN A 184 -11.57 -7.73 5.81
N VAL A 185 -10.36 -8.23 6.05
CA VAL A 185 -9.48 -8.81 5.03
C VAL A 185 -9.31 -10.29 5.33
N VAL A 186 -9.75 -11.11 4.38
CA VAL A 186 -9.63 -12.57 4.44
C VAL A 186 -8.40 -12.96 3.61
N PRO A 187 -7.33 -13.48 4.24
CA PRO A 187 -6.13 -13.89 3.53
C PRO A 187 -6.43 -14.91 2.41
N ASN A 188 -5.79 -14.75 1.25
CA ASN A 188 -5.93 -15.64 0.08
C ASN A 188 -7.36 -15.76 -0.49
N SER A 189 -8.22 -14.77 -0.26
CA SER A 189 -9.57 -14.73 -0.85
C SER A 189 -9.53 -14.40 -2.36
N MET A 190 -10.52 -14.92 -3.10
CA MET A 190 -10.72 -14.64 -4.52
C MET A 190 -12.19 -14.27 -4.79
N PRO A 191 -12.50 -13.03 -5.24
CA PRO A 191 -11.58 -11.90 -5.41
C PRO A 191 -10.97 -11.44 -4.08
N SER A 192 -9.82 -10.75 -4.14
CA SER A 192 -9.14 -10.25 -2.93
C SER A 192 -10.01 -9.27 -2.14
N SER A 193 -9.84 -9.26 -0.82
CA SER A 193 -10.60 -8.44 0.13
C SER A 193 -9.76 -7.35 0.80
N ASN A 194 -8.56 -7.07 0.28
CA ASN A 194 -7.62 -6.10 0.83
C ASN A 194 -7.84 -4.65 0.37
N ILE A 195 -8.64 -4.42 -0.67
CA ILE A 195 -9.08 -3.09 -1.10
C ILE A 195 -10.53 -2.87 -0.69
N HIS A 196 -10.78 -1.81 0.09
CA HIS A 196 -12.11 -1.37 0.46
C HIS A 196 -12.41 -0.02 -0.19
N ALA A 197 -13.64 0.19 -0.64
CA ALA A 197 -14.08 1.47 -1.18
C ALA A 197 -15.17 2.09 -0.32
N ILE A 198 -15.03 3.38 -0.08
CA ILE A 198 -16.07 4.27 0.45
C ILE A 198 -16.56 5.10 -0.72
N ILE A 199 -17.76 4.82 -1.19
CA ILE A 199 -18.37 5.48 -2.35
C ILE A 199 -19.61 6.26 -1.95
N GLY A 200 -19.84 7.37 -2.63
CA GLY A 200 -21.02 8.20 -2.42
C GLY A 200 -20.90 9.50 -3.18
N ARG A 201 -21.96 10.30 -3.11
CA ARG A 201 -22.09 11.58 -3.81
C ARG A 201 -21.03 12.59 -3.37
N ASN A 202 -20.84 13.65 -4.14
CA ASN A 202 -19.94 14.74 -3.74
C ASN A 202 -20.51 15.44 -2.50
N GLY A 203 -19.64 15.76 -1.54
CA GLY A 203 -20.04 16.43 -0.29
C GLY A 203 -20.67 15.55 0.80
N VAL A 204 -20.75 14.22 0.62
CA VAL A 204 -21.24 13.32 1.69
C VAL A 204 -20.24 13.13 2.83
N GLY A 205 -19.00 13.64 2.70
CA GLY A 205 -17.98 13.60 3.75
C GLY A 205 -16.98 12.44 3.66
N LYS A 206 -16.74 11.87 2.47
CA LYS A 206 -15.77 10.78 2.25
C LYS A 206 -14.34 11.20 2.63
N THR A 207 -13.86 12.31 2.08
CA THR A 207 -12.57 12.92 2.43
C THR A 207 -12.46 13.25 3.91
N THR A 208 -13.54 13.76 4.51
CA THR A 208 -13.60 14.06 5.95
C THR A 208 -13.47 12.80 6.81
N LEU A 209 -14.05 11.69 6.35
CA LEU A 209 -13.95 10.39 7.01
C LEU A 209 -12.52 9.83 6.94
N LEU A 210 -11.86 9.92 5.78
CA LEU A 210 -10.44 9.54 5.66
C LEU A 210 -9.56 10.41 6.56
N ASN A 211 -9.83 11.71 6.63
CA ASN A 211 -9.12 12.59 7.57
C ASN A 211 -9.34 12.22 9.04
N GLY A 212 -10.55 11.80 9.40
CA GLY A 212 -10.82 11.24 10.72
C GLY A 212 -9.92 10.03 11.00
N MET A 213 -9.83 9.09 10.05
CA MET A 213 -8.92 7.93 10.14
C MET A 213 -7.45 8.34 10.32
N ILE A 214 -6.97 9.34 9.57
CA ILE A 214 -5.60 9.85 9.71
C ILE A 214 -5.37 10.44 11.10
N LYS A 215 -6.27 11.30 11.59
CA LYS A 215 -6.16 11.93 12.90
C LYS A 215 -6.22 10.90 14.03
N SER A 216 -7.12 9.93 13.95
CA SER A 216 -7.21 8.84 14.93
C SER A 216 -5.98 7.94 14.95
N PHE A 217 -5.19 7.91 13.88
CA PHE A 217 -3.91 7.19 13.85
C PHE A 217 -2.77 8.02 14.48
N ILE A 218 -2.72 9.32 14.17
CA ILE A 218 -1.69 10.24 14.67
C ILE A 218 -1.88 10.57 16.15
N ASP A 219 -3.11 10.91 16.55
CA ASP A 219 -3.47 11.25 17.92
C ASP A 219 -4.66 10.40 18.38
N LYS A 220 -4.32 9.32 19.07
CA LYS A 220 -5.30 8.39 19.65
C LYS A 220 -5.92 8.89 20.94
N SER A 221 -5.56 10.07 21.45
CA SER A 221 -6.26 10.67 22.59
C SER A 221 -7.51 11.42 22.16
N ASP A 222 -7.57 11.89 20.90
CA ASP A 222 -8.71 12.62 20.35
C ASP A 222 -9.63 11.73 19.50
N ASP A 223 -10.69 11.23 20.13
CA ASP A 223 -11.70 10.39 19.48
C ASP A 223 -12.85 11.19 18.85
N LYS A 224 -12.76 12.53 18.81
CA LYS A 224 -13.85 13.37 18.28
C LYS A 224 -14.17 12.98 16.85
N GLU A 225 -13.17 12.85 15.98
CA GLU A 225 -13.37 12.55 14.56
C GLU A 225 -13.50 11.05 14.25
N GLY A 226 -13.43 10.23 15.30
CA GLY A 226 -13.59 8.77 15.26
C GLY A 226 -12.40 8.06 15.89
N ALA A 227 -12.49 6.74 15.94
CA ALA A 227 -11.40 5.89 16.35
C ALA A 227 -11.53 4.49 15.75
N PHE A 228 -10.43 3.77 15.75
CA PHE A 228 -10.38 2.38 15.31
C PHE A 228 -10.59 1.41 16.47
N TYR A 229 -11.38 0.37 16.22
CA TYR A 229 -11.74 -0.65 17.21
C TYR A 229 -11.61 -2.05 16.63
N GLN A 230 -11.44 -3.05 17.49
CA GLN A 230 -11.52 -4.48 17.15
C GLN A 230 -12.58 -5.17 18.02
N LYS A 231 -13.12 -6.29 17.56
CA LYS A 231 -14.02 -7.12 18.37
C LYS A 231 -13.28 -7.65 19.60
N HIS A 232 -13.90 -7.56 20.76
CA HIS A 232 -13.36 -8.14 21.99
C HIS A 232 -14.14 -9.40 22.38
N PHE A 233 -13.46 -10.55 22.41
CA PHE A 233 -14.03 -11.84 22.82
C PHE A 233 -13.82 -12.11 24.31
N GLY A 234 -14.19 -11.14 25.17
CA GLY A 234 -14.18 -11.27 26.63
C GLY A 234 -15.57 -11.45 27.23
N PHE A 235 -15.66 -11.52 28.57
CA PHE A 235 -16.93 -11.62 29.31
C PHE A 235 -17.91 -10.47 29.01
N SER A 236 -17.40 -9.29 28.63
CA SER A 236 -18.17 -8.20 28.05
C SER A 236 -18.09 -8.24 26.53
N LYS A 237 -19.18 -8.67 25.87
CA LYS A 237 -19.34 -8.52 24.42
C LYS A 237 -19.29 -7.03 24.06
N GLY A 238 -18.35 -6.64 23.21
CA GLY A 238 -18.19 -5.24 22.80
C GLY A 238 -17.04 -5.03 21.81
N VAL A 239 -16.78 -3.77 21.50
CA VAL A 239 -15.62 -3.33 20.71
C VAL A 239 -14.58 -2.71 21.65
N LYS A 240 -13.30 -3.00 21.42
CA LYS A 240 -12.18 -2.41 22.16
C LYS A 240 -11.34 -1.58 21.19
N LYS A 241 -10.91 -0.39 21.60
CA LYS A 241 -10.02 0.45 20.81
C LYS A 241 -8.74 -0.31 20.46
N ILE A 242 -8.28 -0.20 19.22
CA ILE A 242 -7.05 -0.89 18.78
C ILE A 242 -5.81 -0.26 19.42
N SER A 243 -4.81 -1.08 19.68
CA SER A 243 -3.50 -0.65 20.20
C SER A 243 -2.66 0.07 19.13
N ASP A 244 -1.62 0.79 19.56
CA ASP A 244 -0.76 1.70 18.75
C ASP A 244 0.05 0.98 17.68
N ASP A 245 0.22 -0.32 17.89
CA ASP A 245 0.92 -1.26 17.05
C ASP A 245 0.00 -2.09 16.15
N TYR A 246 -1.33 -1.90 16.19
CA TYR A 246 -2.25 -2.66 15.34
C TYR A 246 -1.95 -2.43 13.84
N PHE A 247 -1.69 -1.18 13.45
CA PHE A 247 -1.19 -0.81 12.14
C PHE A 247 0.27 -0.36 12.26
N SER A 248 1.16 -0.96 11.46
CA SER A 248 2.58 -0.60 11.45
C SER A 248 2.82 0.75 10.79
N TYR A 249 2.03 1.08 9.78
CA TYR A 249 2.16 2.34 9.04
C TYR A 249 0.80 2.80 8.54
N LEU A 250 0.62 4.11 8.42
CA LEU A 250 -0.47 4.71 7.68
C LEU A 250 0.11 5.51 6.51
N ILE A 251 -0.31 5.20 5.28
CA ILE A 251 0.07 5.94 4.09
C ILE A 251 -1.16 6.62 3.51
N ALA A 252 -1.18 7.95 3.49
CA ALA A 252 -2.24 8.74 2.87
C ALA A 252 -1.81 9.19 1.47
N VAL A 253 -2.56 8.79 0.46
CA VAL A 253 -2.32 9.10 -0.96
C VAL A 253 -3.38 10.06 -1.44
N SER A 254 -2.95 11.17 -2.01
CA SER A 254 -3.82 12.21 -2.56
C SER A 254 -3.44 12.52 -4.00
N PHE A 255 -4.46 12.53 -4.87
CA PHE A 255 -4.35 12.93 -6.28
C PHE A 255 -4.73 14.41 -6.48
N SER A 256 -5.31 15.07 -5.47
CA SER A 256 -5.80 16.45 -5.55
C SER A 256 -5.07 17.38 -4.58
N ILE A 257 -4.71 18.58 -5.06
CA ILE A 257 -4.09 19.62 -4.22
C ILE A 257 -5.04 20.17 -3.15
N PHE A 258 -6.34 19.93 -3.29
CA PHE A 258 -7.37 20.45 -2.39
C PHE A 258 -7.65 19.51 -1.22
N ASP A 259 -7.09 18.30 -1.23
CA ASP A 259 -7.41 17.29 -0.24
C ASP A 259 -6.83 17.70 1.12
N PRO A 260 -7.63 17.82 2.18
CA PRO A 260 -7.20 18.29 3.50
C PRO A 260 -6.33 17.29 4.28
N PHE A 261 -5.60 16.42 3.58
CA PHE A 261 -4.69 15.45 4.18
C PHE A 261 -3.48 16.17 4.80
N ILE A 262 -3.00 15.62 5.91
CA ILE A 262 -1.89 16.18 6.69
C ILE A 262 -0.59 15.91 5.91
N PRO A 263 0.21 16.92 5.54
CA PRO A 263 1.49 16.69 4.86
C PRO A 263 2.51 16.04 5.81
N ASN A 264 3.62 15.54 5.25
CA ASN A 264 4.70 14.95 6.05
C ASN A 264 5.31 15.98 7.02
N GLN A 265 5.52 15.59 8.26
CA GLN A 265 6.19 16.40 9.29
C GLN A 265 7.17 15.51 10.06
N GLU A 266 8.29 16.07 10.52
CA GLU A 266 9.37 15.29 11.17
C GLU A 266 8.92 14.57 12.46
N ASN A 267 7.92 15.13 13.15
CA ASN A 267 7.37 14.56 14.38
C ASN A 267 6.32 13.46 14.14
N LEU A 268 5.83 13.28 12.91
CA LEU A 268 4.81 12.29 12.58
C LEU A 268 5.47 10.96 12.23
N GLN A 269 5.80 10.18 13.25
CA GLN A 269 6.37 8.85 13.04
C GLN A 269 5.33 7.90 12.42
N TYR A 270 5.78 7.08 11.47
CA TYR A 270 5.00 6.00 10.85
C TYR A 270 3.77 6.41 10.03
N TYR A 271 3.63 7.72 9.80
CA TYR A 271 2.66 8.29 8.89
C TYR A 271 3.40 8.84 7.67
N TRP A 272 2.92 8.52 6.48
CA TRP A 272 3.46 9.09 5.24
C TRP A 272 2.35 9.61 4.33
N TYR A 273 2.52 10.84 3.88
CA TYR A 273 1.72 11.48 2.86
C TYR A 273 2.42 11.40 1.50
N ILE A 274 1.70 10.86 0.51
CA ILE A 274 2.09 10.80 -0.90
C ILE A 274 1.15 11.73 -1.67
N GLY A 275 1.66 12.89 -2.07
CA GLY A 275 0.92 13.89 -2.83
C GLY A 275 1.71 15.18 -3.02
N LEU A 276 1.04 16.20 -3.55
CA LEU A 276 1.66 17.47 -3.97
C LEU A 276 1.82 18.51 -2.86
N LYS A 277 1.35 18.25 -1.64
CA LYS A 277 1.52 19.16 -0.51
C LYS A 277 2.89 18.99 0.14
N GLU A 278 3.59 20.10 0.33
CA GLU A 278 4.81 20.17 1.14
C GLU A 278 4.47 20.62 2.56
N SER A 279 3.59 21.60 2.69
CA SER A 279 2.98 22.04 3.94
C SER A 279 1.50 22.38 3.72
N ASN A 280 0.79 22.80 4.77
CA ASN A 280 -0.60 23.24 4.64
C ASN A 280 -0.78 24.45 3.71
N GLU A 281 0.28 25.23 3.50
CA GLU A 281 0.24 26.49 2.73
C GLU A 281 1.08 26.42 1.44
N LYS A 282 1.89 25.36 1.26
CA LYS A 282 2.85 25.24 0.18
C LYS A 282 2.72 23.92 -0.57
N LEU A 283 2.66 24.01 -1.90
CA LEU A 283 2.75 22.87 -2.80
C LEU A 283 4.21 22.61 -3.18
N LYS A 284 4.52 21.33 -3.40
CA LYS A 284 5.77 20.88 -3.96
C LYS A 284 5.94 21.42 -5.38
N GLU A 285 7.14 21.85 -5.72
CA GLU A 285 7.47 22.12 -7.10
C GLU A 285 7.41 20.80 -7.91
N PRO A 286 6.96 20.82 -9.18
CA PRO A 286 6.92 19.62 -10.01
C PRO A 286 8.28 18.92 -10.11
N GLN A 287 9.36 19.70 -10.13
CA GLN A 287 10.71 19.16 -10.12
C GLN A 287 11.02 18.41 -8.83
N ALA A 288 10.67 18.95 -7.65
CA ALA A 288 10.90 18.25 -6.38
C ALA A 288 10.06 16.95 -6.29
N TYR A 289 8.81 17.00 -6.73
CA TYR A 289 7.92 15.83 -6.72
C TYR A 289 8.42 14.69 -7.63
N PHE A 290 8.83 14.99 -8.86
CA PHE A 290 9.28 13.96 -9.80
C PHE A 290 10.76 13.63 -9.70
N LYS A 291 11.60 14.58 -9.28
CA LYS A 291 13.03 14.33 -9.13
C LYS A 291 13.30 13.71 -7.77
N ASP A 292 12.90 14.36 -6.69
CA ASP A 292 13.38 13.97 -5.37
C ASP A 292 12.55 12.80 -4.82
N ASP A 293 11.22 12.91 -4.76
CA ASP A 293 10.38 11.86 -4.16
C ASP A 293 10.44 10.54 -4.94
N PHE A 294 10.33 10.63 -6.27
CA PHE A 294 10.41 9.46 -7.13
C PHE A 294 11.81 8.84 -7.08
N TRP A 295 12.88 9.62 -7.30
CA TRP A 295 14.23 9.06 -7.37
C TRP A 295 14.66 8.42 -6.05
N GLN A 296 14.35 9.06 -4.92
CA GLN A 296 14.65 8.49 -3.60
C GLN A 296 13.92 7.16 -3.40
N SER A 297 12.63 7.11 -3.75
CA SER A 297 11.82 5.90 -3.60
C SER A 297 12.23 4.80 -4.58
N PHE A 298 12.52 5.16 -5.83
CA PHE A 298 13.01 4.25 -6.85
C PHE A 298 14.39 3.69 -6.50
N SER A 299 15.30 4.52 -5.98
CA SER A 299 16.62 4.10 -5.52
C SER A 299 16.51 3.10 -4.36
N LYS A 300 15.59 3.35 -3.40
CA LYS A 300 15.25 2.35 -2.37
C LYS A 300 14.72 1.06 -3.01
N CYS A 301 13.78 1.13 -3.96
CA CYS A 301 13.29 -0.07 -4.64
C CYS A 301 14.41 -0.83 -5.35
N LYS A 302 15.39 -0.14 -5.95
CA LYS A 302 16.51 -0.75 -6.67
C LYS A 302 17.54 -1.40 -5.74
N SER A 303 17.76 -0.83 -4.54
CA SER A 303 18.74 -1.31 -3.57
C SER A 303 18.28 -2.53 -2.76
N PHE A 304 16.97 -2.66 -2.52
CA PHE A 304 16.43 -3.76 -1.74
C PHE A 304 15.83 -4.81 -2.69
N SER A 305 16.35 -6.03 -2.64
CA SER A 305 15.94 -7.15 -3.51
C SER A 305 14.44 -7.43 -3.51
N ALA A 306 13.84 -7.56 -2.32
CA ALA A 306 12.41 -7.76 -2.16
C ALA A 306 11.59 -6.57 -2.75
N LYS A 307 12.03 -5.33 -2.48
CA LYS A 307 11.37 -4.13 -3.03
C LYS A 307 11.52 -4.04 -4.55
N LYS A 308 12.66 -4.49 -5.10
CA LYS A 308 12.88 -4.58 -6.55
C LYS A 308 11.91 -5.54 -7.21
N GLU A 309 11.74 -6.72 -6.63
CA GLU A 309 10.78 -7.71 -7.14
C GLU A 309 9.34 -7.21 -7.05
N ARG A 310 8.94 -6.64 -5.91
CA ARG A 310 7.62 -6.02 -5.74
C ARG A 310 7.37 -4.90 -6.74
N TRP A 311 8.38 -4.06 -6.99
CA TRP A 311 8.27 -3.00 -7.99
C TRP A 311 8.07 -3.58 -9.39
N LEU A 312 8.84 -4.59 -9.78
CA LEU A 312 8.67 -5.26 -11.08
C LEU A 312 7.29 -5.91 -11.21
N ASN A 313 6.78 -6.55 -10.16
CA ASN A 313 5.43 -7.12 -10.15
C ASN A 313 4.36 -6.03 -10.30
N ALA A 314 4.49 -4.93 -9.56
CA ALA A 314 3.56 -3.80 -9.68
C ALA A 314 3.59 -3.18 -11.08
N ILE A 315 4.77 -3.06 -11.72
CA ILE A 315 4.86 -2.62 -13.11
C ILE A 315 4.17 -3.60 -14.06
N ARG A 316 4.37 -4.92 -13.92
CA ARG A 316 3.68 -5.93 -14.74
C ARG A 316 2.16 -5.84 -14.63
N ALA A 317 1.63 -5.56 -13.44
CA ALA A 317 0.20 -5.34 -13.24
C ALA A 317 -0.29 -4.07 -13.97
N LEU A 318 0.49 -2.99 -13.93
CA LEU A 318 0.22 -1.75 -14.68
C LEU A 318 0.30 -1.92 -16.20
N GLU A 319 1.11 -2.84 -16.71
CA GLU A 319 1.23 -3.17 -18.14
C GLU A 319 -0.05 -3.79 -18.74
N SER A 320 -1.08 -4.03 -17.92
CA SER A 320 -2.44 -4.27 -18.45
C SER A 320 -3.02 -3.05 -19.18
N ASP A 321 -2.49 -1.85 -18.91
CA ASP A 321 -2.68 -0.67 -19.76
C ASP A 321 -1.67 -0.66 -20.93
N ASN A 322 -2.17 -0.44 -22.15
CA ASN A 322 -1.37 -0.48 -23.37
C ASN A 322 -0.22 0.55 -23.38
N ASN A 323 -0.43 1.76 -22.86
CA ASN A 323 0.64 2.76 -22.84
C ASN A 323 1.74 2.34 -21.86
N PHE A 324 1.39 1.79 -20.69
CA PHE A 324 2.38 1.24 -19.76
C PHE A 324 3.16 0.07 -20.37
N ALA A 325 2.49 -0.86 -21.07
CA ALA A 325 3.14 -1.97 -21.76
C ALA A 325 4.18 -1.49 -22.79
N GLU A 326 3.83 -0.48 -23.59
CA GLU A 326 4.73 0.10 -24.60
C GLU A 326 5.96 0.80 -23.99
N MET A 327 5.87 1.30 -22.75
CA MET A 327 6.97 2.00 -22.08
C MET A 327 8.10 1.08 -21.60
N GLN A 328 7.85 -0.24 -21.46
CA GLN A 328 8.83 -1.23 -20.99
C GLN A 328 9.55 -0.81 -19.70
N LEU A 329 8.81 -0.31 -18.71
CA LEU A 329 9.36 0.30 -17.50
C LEU A 329 10.19 -0.67 -16.66
N SER A 330 9.98 -1.98 -16.79
CA SER A 330 10.81 -3.01 -16.16
C SER A 330 12.32 -2.84 -16.45
N ASN A 331 12.67 -2.29 -17.63
CA ASN A 331 14.05 -2.01 -18.01
C ASN A 331 14.72 -0.93 -17.16
N LEU A 332 13.98 -0.07 -16.45
CA LEU A 332 14.55 0.97 -15.59
C LEU A 332 15.37 0.38 -14.43
N MET A 333 15.10 -0.87 -14.05
CA MET A 333 15.83 -1.59 -13.01
C MET A 333 17.22 -2.07 -13.47
N ASN A 334 17.54 -1.97 -14.76
CA ASN A 334 18.85 -2.33 -15.30
C ASN A 334 19.93 -1.33 -14.85
N ASN A 335 21.18 -1.77 -14.81
CA ASN A 335 22.30 -0.94 -14.34
C ASN A 335 22.68 0.18 -15.34
N ASP A 336 22.21 0.12 -16.58
CA ASP A 336 22.55 1.08 -17.65
C ASP A 336 21.76 2.40 -17.59
N PHE A 337 20.75 2.47 -16.72
CA PHE A 337 19.92 3.65 -16.50
C PHE A 337 20.47 4.49 -15.35
N ASN A 338 20.91 5.70 -15.67
CA ASN A 338 21.23 6.73 -14.69
C ASN A 338 19.99 7.60 -14.40
N GLU A 339 20.06 8.39 -13.33
CA GLU A 339 18.98 9.29 -12.86
C GLU A 339 18.40 10.13 -14.00
N GLU A 340 19.26 10.76 -14.81
CA GLU A 340 18.85 11.68 -15.87
C GLU A 340 18.01 10.98 -16.96
N LYS A 341 18.39 9.78 -17.40
CA LYS A 341 17.63 9.00 -18.40
C LYS A 341 16.26 8.59 -17.88
N ILE A 342 16.18 8.22 -16.60
CA ILE A 342 14.93 7.80 -15.96
C ILE A 342 13.97 9.00 -15.88
N LEU A 343 14.44 10.14 -15.37
CA LEU A 343 13.65 11.36 -15.27
C LEU A 343 13.19 11.87 -16.65
N LYS A 344 14.04 11.76 -17.68
CA LYS A 344 13.67 12.13 -19.06
C LYS A 344 12.55 11.25 -19.62
N SER A 345 12.52 9.97 -19.24
CA SER A 345 11.47 9.04 -19.66
C SER A 345 10.14 9.40 -18.98
N ILE A 346 10.16 9.68 -17.68
CA ILE A 346 8.98 10.09 -16.91
C ILE A 346 8.38 11.40 -17.43
N LYS A 347 9.22 12.39 -17.78
CA LYS A 347 8.76 13.67 -18.36
C LYS A 347 8.00 13.54 -19.68
N ARG A 348 8.10 12.40 -20.38
CA ARG A 348 7.38 12.14 -21.64
C ARG A 348 6.02 11.45 -21.42
N MET A 349 5.75 10.99 -20.20
CA MET A 349 4.48 10.33 -19.86
C MET A 349 3.36 11.37 -19.75
N SER A 350 2.11 10.93 -19.92
CA SER A 350 0.97 11.78 -19.54
C SER A 350 0.94 11.96 -18.03
N SER A 351 0.30 13.03 -17.54
CA SER A 351 0.22 13.34 -16.11
C SER A 351 -0.35 12.17 -15.29
N GLY A 352 -1.40 11.51 -15.78
CA GLY A 352 -1.98 10.34 -15.11
C GLY A 352 -0.99 9.17 -14.97
N HIS A 353 -0.25 8.85 -16.03
CA HIS A 353 0.72 7.74 -16.00
C HIS A 353 1.91 8.06 -15.10
N ALA A 354 2.42 9.31 -15.17
CA ALA A 354 3.50 9.76 -14.31
C ALA A 354 3.10 9.72 -12.83
N SER A 355 1.89 10.16 -12.50
CA SER A 355 1.35 10.10 -11.13
C SER A 355 1.21 8.67 -10.63
N VAL A 356 0.65 7.76 -11.44
CA VAL A 356 0.50 6.34 -11.06
C VAL A 356 1.86 5.68 -10.83
N LEU A 357 2.81 5.86 -11.75
CA LEU A 357 4.16 5.31 -11.61
C LEU A 357 4.84 5.82 -10.33
N LEU A 358 4.71 7.11 -10.05
CA LEU A 358 5.27 7.73 -8.85
C LEU A 358 4.62 7.18 -7.58
N ILE A 359 3.29 7.13 -7.52
CA ILE A 359 2.55 6.64 -6.35
C ILE A 359 2.91 5.18 -6.08
N ILE A 360 2.86 4.31 -7.10
CA ILE A 360 3.23 2.90 -6.95
C ILE A 360 4.68 2.75 -6.50
N THR A 361 5.61 3.52 -7.07
CA THR A 361 7.02 3.47 -6.65
C THR A 361 7.20 3.91 -5.20
N GLN A 362 6.50 4.96 -4.78
CA GLN A 362 6.53 5.43 -3.39
C GLN A 362 5.89 4.43 -2.41
N LEU A 363 4.79 3.77 -2.82
CA LEU A 363 4.13 2.72 -2.07
C LEU A 363 5.05 1.50 -1.91
N VAL A 364 5.64 0.99 -2.99
CA VAL A 364 6.59 -0.15 -2.91
C VAL A 364 7.77 0.16 -1.99
N ALA A 365 8.25 1.41 -1.98
CA ALA A 365 9.35 1.81 -1.11
C ALA A 365 9.00 1.84 0.39
N ARG A 366 7.71 2.00 0.75
CA ARG A 366 7.24 2.33 2.11
C ARG A 366 6.24 1.35 2.71
N VAL A 367 5.51 0.60 1.89
CA VAL A 367 4.55 -0.40 2.36
C VAL A 367 5.34 -1.50 3.06
N GLU A 368 5.06 -1.66 4.34
CA GLU A 368 5.58 -2.72 5.17
C GLU A 368 4.42 -3.60 5.63
N GLU A 369 4.72 -4.65 6.38
CA GLU A 369 3.66 -5.54 6.84
C GLU A 369 2.68 -4.80 7.77
N LYS A 370 1.38 -4.97 7.54
CA LYS A 370 0.30 -4.27 8.24
C LYS A 370 0.22 -2.76 8.02
N THR A 371 0.53 -2.30 6.82
CA THR A 371 0.25 -0.92 6.39
C THR A 371 -1.24 -0.71 6.07
N LEU A 372 -1.81 0.40 6.57
CA LEU A 372 -3.09 0.95 6.13
C LEU A 372 -2.85 2.05 5.10
N VAL A 373 -3.33 1.87 3.88
CA VAL A 373 -3.27 2.88 2.81
C VAL A 373 -4.63 3.57 2.67
N LEU A 374 -4.66 4.89 2.72
CA LEU A 374 -5.86 5.69 2.47
C LEU A 374 -5.70 6.43 1.15
N LEU A 375 -6.66 6.31 0.23
CA LEU A 375 -6.63 6.99 -1.07
C LEU A 375 -7.87 7.86 -1.23
N ASP A 376 -7.70 9.11 -1.63
CA ASP A 376 -8.83 9.98 -2.00
C ASP A 376 -8.87 10.24 -3.51
N GLU A 377 -10.03 9.95 -4.09
CA GLU A 377 -10.39 10.14 -5.50
C GLU A 377 -9.29 9.77 -6.50
N PRO A 378 -8.81 8.50 -6.51
CA PRO A 378 -7.75 8.07 -7.43
C PRO A 378 -8.15 8.17 -8.91
N GLU A 379 -9.44 8.27 -9.22
CA GLU A 379 -9.94 8.50 -10.58
C GLU A 379 -9.60 9.89 -11.15
N ILE A 380 -9.19 10.85 -10.32
CA ILE A 380 -8.85 12.20 -10.79
C ILE A 380 -7.67 12.12 -11.78
N HIS A 381 -7.95 12.48 -13.03
CA HIS A 381 -7.01 12.43 -14.17
C HIS A 381 -6.59 11.02 -14.65
N LEU A 382 -7.23 9.95 -14.17
CA LEU A 382 -7.01 8.59 -14.69
C LEU A 382 -8.17 8.17 -15.59
N HIS A 383 -7.87 7.66 -16.78
CA HIS A 383 -8.88 7.02 -17.61
C HIS A 383 -9.20 5.60 -17.08
N PRO A 384 -10.38 5.04 -17.38
CA PRO A 384 -10.83 3.80 -16.75
C PRO A 384 -9.85 2.61 -16.81
N PRO A 385 -9.19 2.31 -17.95
CA PRO A 385 -8.22 1.21 -18.00
C PRO A 385 -7.05 1.37 -17.02
N LEU A 386 -6.47 2.58 -16.93
CA LEU A 386 -5.35 2.87 -16.04
C LEU A 386 -5.79 2.86 -14.57
N LEU A 387 -7.02 3.31 -14.27
CA LEU A 387 -7.57 3.19 -12.92
C LEU A 387 -7.71 1.72 -12.50
N SER A 388 -8.28 0.86 -13.36
CA SER A 388 -8.35 -0.59 -13.10
C SER A 388 -6.97 -1.21 -12.90
N ALA A 389 -6.02 -0.90 -13.79
CA ALA A 389 -4.64 -1.36 -13.69
C ALA A 389 -3.97 -0.94 -12.37
N PHE A 390 -4.20 0.31 -11.94
CA PHE A 390 -3.69 0.84 -10.68
C PHE A 390 -4.31 0.13 -9.46
N ILE A 391 -5.63 -0.07 -9.42
CA ILE A 391 -6.29 -0.79 -8.33
C ILE A 391 -5.80 -2.24 -8.24
N ARG A 392 -5.59 -2.91 -9.39
CA ARG A 392 -5.00 -4.25 -9.46
C ARG A 392 -3.58 -4.27 -8.89
N ALA A 393 -2.71 -3.38 -9.35
CA ALA A 393 -1.32 -3.28 -8.86
C ALA A 393 -1.26 -2.98 -7.35
N LEU A 394 -2.15 -2.12 -6.85
CA LEU A 394 -2.27 -1.81 -5.42
C LEU A 394 -2.73 -3.04 -4.62
N SER A 395 -3.73 -3.78 -5.11
CA SER A 395 -4.22 -5.00 -4.45
C SER A 395 -3.12 -6.06 -4.38
N GLU A 396 -2.38 -6.30 -5.47
CA GLU A 396 -1.28 -7.27 -5.46
C GLU A 396 -0.14 -6.88 -4.52
N LEU A 397 0.21 -5.58 -4.48
CA LEU A 397 1.22 -5.06 -3.55
C LEU A 397 0.82 -5.27 -2.09
N LEU A 398 -0.44 -4.99 -1.75
CA LEU A 398 -0.92 -5.09 -0.37
C LEU A 398 -1.18 -6.52 0.07
N ASP A 399 -1.58 -7.42 -0.83
CA ASP A 399 -1.71 -8.85 -0.51
C ASP A 399 -0.36 -9.46 -0.13
N ASN A 400 0.72 -9.09 -0.83
CA ASN A 400 2.08 -9.52 -0.50
C ASN A 400 2.54 -9.04 0.89
N ARG A 401 2.00 -7.92 1.37
CA ARG A 401 2.41 -7.27 2.63
C ARG A 401 1.37 -7.34 3.74
N ASN A 402 0.33 -8.16 3.60
CA ASN A 402 -0.75 -8.21 4.58
C ASN A 402 -1.22 -6.77 4.92
N GLY A 403 -1.42 -5.95 3.89
CA GLY A 403 -1.83 -4.56 3.98
C GLY A 403 -3.29 -4.39 3.58
N ILE A 404 -3.86 -3.21 3.86
CA ILE A 404 -5.23 -2.87 3.49
C ILE A 404 -5.28 -1.47 2.89
N ALA A 405 -6.05 -1.28 1.83
CA ALA A 405 -6.41 0.04 1.32
C ALA A 405 -7.86 0.39 1.63
N ILE A 406 -8.10 1.66 1.96
CA ILE A 406 -9.44 2.25 1.99
C ILE A 406 -9.45 3.43 1.01
N ILE A 407 -10.31 3.34 0.00
CA ILE A 407 -10.40 4.28 -1.12
C ILE A 407 -11.69 5.07 -1.00
N ALA A 408 -11.60 6.39 -0.80
CA ALA A 408 -12.72 7.27 -1.04
C ALA A 408 -12.82 7.55 -2.55
N THR A 409 -13.97 7.29 -3.15
CA THR A 409 -14.15 7.42 -4.61
C THR A 409 -15.58 7.84 -4.94
N HIS A 410 -15.77 8.44 -6.11
CA HIS A 410 -17.03 8.61 -6.79
C HIS A 410 -17.11 7.76 -8.07
N SER A 411 -16.05 7.03 -8.43
CA SER A 411 -15.96 6.23 -9.65
C SER A 411 -16.48 4.81 -9.45
N PRO A 412 -17.54 4.40 -10.19
CA PRO A 412 -17.99 3.01 -10.20
C PRO A 412 -16.97 2.04 -10.80
N VAL A 413 -15.94 2.51 -11.51
CA VAL A 413 -14.88 1.67 -12.05
C VAL A 413 -14.08 1.01 -10.93
N VAL A 414 -13.84 1.72 -9.81
CA VAL A 414 -13.17 1.14 -8.63
C VAL A 414 -13.98 -0.03 -8.06
N LEU A 415 -15.32 0.07 -8.08
CA LEU A 415 -16.20 -0.99 -7.59
C LEU A 415 -16.15 -2.25 -8.45
N GLN A 416 -15.85 -2.14 -9.74
CA GLN A 416 -15.70 -3.30 -10.62
C GLN A 416 -14.51 -4.20 -10.23
N GLU A 417 -13.53 -3.65 -9.50
CA GLU A 417 -12.32 -4.36 -9.12
C GLU A 417 -12.39 -5.02 -7.73
N ILE A 418 -13.46 -4.81 -6.97
CA ILE A 418 -13.59 -5.27 -5.57
C ILE A 418 -14.95 -5.93 -5.30
N PRO A 419 -15.03 -6.90 -4.36
CA PRO A 419 -16.30 -7.51 -3.97
C PRO A 419 -17.17 -6.56 -3.16
N LYS A 420 -18.50 -6.74 -3.20
CA LYS A 420 -19.48 -5.88 -2.51
C LYS A 420 -19.28 -5.85 -1.00
N SER A 421 -18.70 -6.91 -0.42
CA SER A 421 -18.35 -6.99 1.00
C SER A 421 -17.26 -6.00 1.40
N CYS A 422 -16.52 -5.44 0.44
CA CYS A 422 -15.50 -4.42 0.65
C CYS A 422 -15.96 -3.02 0.24
N VAL A 423 -17.24 -2.85 -0.13
CA VAL A 423 -17.79 -1.54 -0.56
C VAL A 423 -18.71 -0.98 0.51
N TRP A 424 -18.49 0.28 0.88
CA TRP A 424 -19.37 1.07 1.74
C TRP A 424 -19.96 2.22 0.93
N LYS A 425 -21.27 2.23 0.76
CA LYS A 425 -22.03 3.36 0.23
C LYS A 425 -22.38 4.32 1.35
N ILE A 426 -21.99 5.59 1.22
CA ILE A 426 -22.33 6.64 2.18
C ILE A 426 -23.40 7.55 1.57
N GLU A 427 -24.51 7.66 2.29
CA GLU A 427 -25.58 8.60 2.01
C GLU A 427 -25.73 9.59 3.16
N ARG A 428 -25.94 10.87 2.82
CA ARG A 428 -26.15 11.94 3.80
C ARG A 428 -27.54 12.55 3.60
N THR A 429 -28.38 12.45 4.62
CA THR A 429 -29.69 13.12 4.68
C THR A 429 -29.71 14.06 5.88
N GLY A 430 -29.60 15.36 5.62
CA GLY A 430 -29.43 16.37 6.67
C GLY A 430 -28.13 16.17 7.46
N ARG A 431 -28.26 15.95 8.77
CA ARG A 431 -27.12 15.70 9.68
C ARG A 431 -26.75 14.22 9.82
N ARG A 432 -27.63 13.31 9.38
CA ARG A 432 -27.41 11.87 9.48
C ARG A 432 -26.57 11.37 8.31
N THR A 433 -25.55 10.57 8.62
CA THR A 433 -24.70 9.88 7.64
C THR A 433 -24.89 8.40 7.85
N ASP A 434 -25.53 7.72 6.91
CA ASP A 434 -25.81 6.29 7.04
C ASP A 434 -24.93 5.51 6.04
N PRO A 435 -24.11 4.56 6.54
CA PRO A 435 -23.35 3.66 5.69
C PRO A 435 -24.14 2.40 5.36
N PHE A 436 -24.10 1.97 4.10
CA PHE A 436 -24.76 0.75 3.62
C PHE A 436 -23.83 -0.06 2.72
N ARG A 437 -24.03 -1.38 2.66
CA ARG A 437 -23.40 -2.21 1.61
C ARG A 437 -24.22 -2.14 0.32
N PRO A 438 -23.62 -2.27 -0.87
CA PRO A 438 -24.35 -2.44 -2.12
C PRO A 438 -25.28 -3.65 -2.06
N LYS A 439 -26.44 -3.56 -2.73
CA LYS A 439 -27.40 -4.68 -2.80
C LYS A 439 -26.98 -5.78 -3.77
N ILE A 440 -26.20 -5.41 -4.78
CA ILE A 440 -25.71 -6.29 -5.84
C ILE A 440 -24.23 -6.60 -5.63
N GLU A 441 -23.72 -7.61 -6.34
CA GLU A 441 -22.28 -7.83 -6.44
C GLU A 441 -21.64 -6.71 -7.27
N THR A 442 -20.41 -6.32 -6.90
CA THR A 442 -19.70 -5.21 -7.55
C THR A 442 -18.57 -5.70 -8.44
N PHE A 443 -17.87 -6.77 -8.05
CA PHE A 443 -16.75 -7.30 -8.82
C PHE A 443 -17.20 -7.76 -10.22
N GLY A 444 -16.62 -7.16 -11.26
CA GLY A 444 -16.93 -7.46 -12.67
C GLY A 444 -18.32 -7.00 -13.16
N GLU A 445 -19.08 -6.24 -12.37
CA GLU A 445 -20.42 -5.78 -12.77
C GLU A 445 -20.35 -4.63 -13.79
N ASN A 446 -21.43 -4.39 -14.55
CA ASN A 446 -21.52 -3.30 -15.50
C ASN A 446 -21.50 -1.91 -14.82
N VAL A 447 -20.67 -0.99 -15.33
CA VAL A 447 -20.53 0.39 -14.81
C VAL A 447 -21.88 1.10 -14.69
N GLY A 448 -22.78 0.96 -15.66
CA GLY A 448 -24.10 1.61 -15.62
C GLY A 448 -25.00 1.05 -14.52
N VAL A 449 -24.92 -0.26 -14.26
CA VAL A 449 -25.63 -0.91 -13.14
C VAL A 449 -25.07 -0.40 -11.81
N LEU A 450 -23.74 -0.34 -11.66
CA LEU A 450 -23.08 0.20 -10.46
C LEU A 450 -23.41 1.68 -10.24
N THR A 451 -23.43 2.47 -11.31
CA THR A 451 -23.80 3.90 -11.28
C THR A 451 -25.20 4.06 -10.72
N ARG A 452 -26.16 3.22 -11.13
CA ARG A 452 -27.53 3.25 -10.60
C ARG A 452 -27.61 2.76 -9.14
N GLU A 453 -26.87 1.71 -8.77
CA GLU A 453 -26.81 1.23 -7.38
C GLU A 453 -26.29 2.30 -6.42
N VAL A 454 -25.30 3.08 -6.86
CA VAL A 454 -24.66 4.10 -6.02
C VAL A 454 -25.43 5.43 -6.04
N PHE A 455 -25.82 5.92 -7.22
CA PHE A 455 -26.32 7.29 -7.38
C PHE A 455 -27.83 7.39 -7.65
N GLY A 456 -28.48 6.30 -8.07
CA GLY A 456 -29.93 6.11 -8.26
C GLY A 456 -30.74 7.39 -8.55
N LEU A 457 -31.18 8.07 -7.49
CA LEU A 457 -32.03 9.26 -7.56
C LEU A 457 -31.41 10.47 -8.29
N GLU A 458 -30.08 10.62 -8.30
CA GLU A 458 -29.39 11.74 -8.98
C GLU A 458 -29.31 11.53 -10.48
N VAL A 459 -29.02 10.29 -10.89
CA VAL A 459 -28.98 9.88 -12.29
C VAL A 459 -30.34 10.13 -12.94
N MET A 460 -31.43 9.77 -12.24
CA MET A 460 -32.79 9.99 -12.73
C MET A 460 -33.17 11.48 -12.87
N LYS A 461 -32.56 12.37 -12.08
CA LYS A 461 -32.85 13.81 -12.10
C LYS A 461 -31.94 14.62 -13.03
N SER A 462 -30.95 14.00 -13.66
CA SER A 462 -29.91 14.69 -14.43
C SER A 462 -29.74 14.13 -15.85
N GLY A 463 -29.02 14.87 -16.70
CA GLY A 463 -28.64 14.41 -18.04
C GLY A 463 -29.82 14.01 -18.95
N PHE A 464 -29.60 12.95 -19.72
CA PHE A 464 -30.60 12.43 -20.68
C PHE A 464 -31.81 11.78 -20.00
N HIS A 465 -31.68 11.28 -18.76
CA HIS A 465 -32.80 10.72 -17.98
C HIS A 465 -33.90 11.75 -17.79
N ARG A 466 -33.54 13.01 -17.48
CA ARG A 466 -34.51 14.10 -17.34
C ARG A 466 -35.24 14.40 -18.66
N ILE A 467 -34.52 14.38 -19.78
CA ILE A 467 -35.10 14.64 -21.10
C ILE A 467 -36.10 13.53 -21.44
N LEU A 468 -35.72 12.26 -21.29
CA LEU A 468 -36.60 11.13 -21.53
C LEU A 468 -37.83 11.13 -20.61
N THR A 469 -37.64 11.42 -19.32
CA THR A 469 -38.76 11.50 -18.36
C THR A 469 -39.75 12.57 -18.78
N LYS A 470 -39.27 13.77 -19.13
CA LYS A 470 -40.13 14.86 -19.64
C LYS A 470 -40.88 14.47 -20.92
N LYS A 471 -40.22 13.78 -21.86
CA LYS A 471 -40.85 13.28 -23.08
C LYS A 471 -41.94 12.23 -22.82
N VAL A 472 -41.74 11.37 -21.83
CA VAL A 472 -42.75 10.40 -21.42
C VAL A 472 -43.94 11.10 -20.73
N GLU A 473 -43.69 12.12 -19.91
CA GLU A 473 -44.72 12.97 -19.27
C GLU A 473 -45.55 13.77 -20.30
N GLU A 474 -44.95 14.17 -21.43
CA GLU A 474 -45.65 14.80 -22.57
C GLU A 474 -46.64 13.86 -23.28
N GLY A 475 -46.67 12.57 -22.93
CA GLY A 475 -47.69 11.62 -23.36
C GLY A 475 -47.37 10.81 -24.62
N GLY A 476 -46.19 10.99 -25.21
CA GLY A 476 -45.78 10.26 -26.42
C GLY A 476 -45.69 8.74 -26.21
N SER A 477 -45.97 7.97 -27.27
CA SER A 477 -45.69 6.54 -27.36
C SER A 477 -44.18 6.28 -27.54
N TYR A 478 -43.76 5.02 -27.39
CA TYR A 478 -42.35 4.65 -27.52
C TYR A 478 -41.79 5.03 -28.90
N ASP A 479 -42.51 4.67 -29.97
CA ASP A 479 -42.05 4.90 -31.35
C ASP A 479 -42.04 6.40 -31.70
N GLU A 480 -43.01 7.17 -31.23
CA GLU A 480 -43.06 8.64 -31.42
C GLU A 480 -41.86 9.32 -30.75
N ILE A 481 -41.58 8.97 -29.49
CA ILE A 481 -40.45 9.56 -28.77
C ILE A 481 -39.14 9.15 -29.43
N VAL A 482 -38.95 7.88 -29.80
CA VAL A 482 -37.74 7.43 -30.52
C VAL A 482 -37.55 8.17 -31.84
N SER A 483 -38.62 8.38 -32.60
CA SER A 483 -38.59 9.13 -33.86
C SER A 483 -38.24 10.60 -33.65
N GLU A 484 -38.68 11.22 -32.55
CA GLU A 484 -38.34 12.62 -32.21
C GLU A 484 -36.82 12.79 -32.00
N PHE A 485 -36.16 11.79 -31.43
CA PHE A 485 -34.70 11.78 -31.28
C PHE A 485 -33.94 11.36 -32.53
N GLN A 486 -34.59 11.17 -33.69
CA GLN A 486 -33.94 10.91 -34.98
C GLN A 486 -32.90 9.77 -34.94
N GLU A 487 -33.23 8.65 -34.27
CA GLU A 487 -32.33 7.49 -34.05
C GLU A 487 -31.05 7.76 -33.24
N GLN A 488 -30.95 8.90 -32.55
CA GLN A 488 -29.80 9.26 -31.71
C GLN A 488 -29.87 8.68 -30.28
N LEU A 489 -30.83 7.80 -29.99
CA LEU A 489 -30.92 7.13 -28.69
C LEU A 489 -30.06 5.85 -28.65
N GLY A 490 -29.13 5.81 -27.70
CA GLY A 490 -28.38 4.60 -27.36
C GLY A 490 -29.25 3.50 -26.75
N SER A 491 -28.69 2.30 -26.62
CA SER A 491 -29.39 1.11 -26.10
C SER A 491 -29.94 1.33 -24.68
N GLU A 492 -29.14 1.92 -23.78
CA GLU A 492 -29.57 2.21 -22.41
C GLU A 492 -30.76 3.19 -22.38
N ALA A 493 -30.70 4.25 -23.18
CA ALA A 493 -31.79 5.21 -23.30
C ALA A 493 -33.08 4.56 -23.83
N LYS A 494 -32.97 3.68 -24.84
CA LYS A 494 -34.10 2.91 -25.40
C LYS A 494 -34.73 1.98 -24.34
N ILE A 495 -33.92 1.27 -23.54
CA ILE A 495 -34.40 0.39 -22.46
C ILE A 495 -35.09 1.18 -21.35
N LEU A 496 -34.48 2.29 -20.92
CA LEU A 496 -35.05 3.18 -19.92
C LEU A 496 -36.39 3.76 -20.40
N LEU A 497 -36.45 4.23 -21.64
CA LEU A 497 -37.66 4.80 -22.23
C LEU A 497 -38.83 3.80 -22.21
N ARG A 498 -38.58 2.54 -22.61
CA ARG A 498 -39.59 1.46 -22.51
C ARG A 498 -40.09 1.27 -21.08
N THR A 499 -39.18 1.32 -20.12
CA THR A 499 -39.50 1.14 -18.70
C THR A 499 -40.35 2.30 -18.18
N LEU A 500 -39.98 3.55 -18.49
CA LEU A 500 -40.71 4.75 -18.09
C LEU A 500 -42.13 4.79 -18.67
N ILE A 501 -42.29 4.46 -19.95
CA ILE A 501 -43.60 4.40 -20.62
C ILE A 501 -44.48 3.34 -19.96
N LYS A 502 -43.96 2.13 -19.73
CA LYS A 502 -44.71 1.07 -19.05
C LYS A 502 -45.15 1.48 -17.64
N LEU A 503 -44.32 2.21 -16.90
CA LEU A 503 -44.68 2.72 -15.57
C LEU A 503 -45.78 3.79 -15.64
N ARG A 504 -45.68 4.74 -16.56
CA ARG A 504 -46.71 5.76 -16.81
C ARG A 504 -48.06 5.12 -17.17
N ASP A 505 -48.05 4.18 -18.11
CA ASP A 505 -49.27 3.56 -18.63
C ASP A 505 -49.93 2.66 -17.57
N ASN A 506 -49.14 2.03 -16.69
CA ASN A 506 -49.66 1.28 -15.54
C ASN A 506 -50.28 2.20 -14.47
N GLN A 507 -49.75 3.41 -14.27
CA GLN A 507 -50.32 4.39 -13.32
C GLN A 507 -51.59 5.06 -13.84
N ASN A 508 -51.78 5.17 -15.16
CA ASN A 508 -52.99 5.73 -15.76
C ASN A 508 -54.13 4.70 -15.91
N ASN A 509 -53.83 3.40 -15.78
CA ASN A 509 -54.79 2.30 -15.94
C ASN A 509 -55.23 1.65 -14.60
N GLY A 510 -54.80 2.18 -13.46
CA GLY A 510 -55.25 1.80 -12.11
C GLY A 510 -55.83 2.99 -11.39
#